data_AF-A0A925ELE9-F1
#
_entry.id   AF-A0A925ELE9-F1
#
_cell.length_a   1.000
_cell.length_b   1.000
_cell.length_c   1.000
_cell.angle_alpha   90.00
_cell.angle_beta   90.00
_cell.angle_gamma   90.00
#
_symmetry.space_group_name_H-M   'P 1'
#
loop_
_entity.id
_entity.type
_entity.pdbx_description
1 polymer ?
#
loop_
_entity_poly.entity_id
_entity_poly.type
_entity_poly.pdbx_seq_one_letter_code
_entity_poly.pdbx_strand_id
1 'polypeptide(L)'
;MNESNEQHTGFLGTYFDRDVVLRMVRLAGNFAWIVLGIYIFTTLISFTQFMLQFATGIFNQKGILALDLVSYFTPYLIQFVPGLIYFFGLKLAGYSLLILLDIEDNTRRTARKK
;
A
#
# COMPACT_ATOMS: atom_id res chain seq x y z
N MET A 1 12.32 9.89 -40.68
CA MET A 1 11.31 9.64 -41.71
C MET A 1 10.28 8.69 -41.10
N ASN A 2 9.21 9.29 -40.56
CA ASN A 2 7.94 8.72 -40.07
C ASN A 2 7.97 7.37 -39.36
N GLU A 3 8.25 7.39 -38.06
CA GLU A 3 7.56 6.50 -37.14
C GLU A 3 6.11 7.00 -37.07
N SER A 4 5.21 6.20 -37.63
CA SER A 4 3.78 6.43 -37.64
C SER A 4 3.29 6.62 -36.22
N ASN A 5 2.97 7.87 -35.92
CA ASN A 5 2.05 8.31 -34.88
C ASN A 5 0.82 7.39 -34.96
N GLU A 6 0.77 6.32 -34.15
CA GLU A 6 -0.39 5.46 -34.03
C GLU A 6 -1.51 6.35 -33.53
N GLN A 7 -2.31 6.84 -34.48
CA GLN A 7 -3.47 7.64 -34.25
C GLN A 7 -4.30 6.92 -33.19
N HIS A 8 -4.51 7.59 -32.06
CA HIS A 8 -5.63 7.35 -31.16
C HIS A 8 -6.90 7.42 -32.01
N THR A 9 -7.24 6.31 -32.65
CA THR A 9 -8.49 6.15 -33.35
C THR A 9 -9.53 6.25 -32.26
N GLY A 10 -10.37 7.28 -32.34
CA GLY A 10 -11.45 7.59 -31.41
C GLY A 10 -12.51 6.50 -31.38
N PHE A 11 -12.13 5.32 -30.91
CA PHE A 11 -13.05 4.32 -30.44
C PHE A 11 -13.42 4.73 -29.02
N LEU A 12 -14.71 4.78 -28.73
CA LEU A 12 -15.28 5.06 -27.41
C LEU A 12 -14.85 4.08 -26.29
N GLY A 13 -13.82 3.26 -26.50
CA GLY A 13 -13.29 2.25 -25.59
C GLY A 13 -11.77 2.22 -25.52
N THR A 14 -11.10 3.37 -25.69
CA THR A 14 -9.69 3.58 -25.32
C THR A 14 -9.63 4.58 -24.18
N TYR A 15 -10.02 4.15 -22.98
CA TYR A 15 -9.95 4.99 -21.78
C TYR A 15 -8.62 4.81 -21.04
N PHE A 16 -7.98 3.63 -21.13
CA PHE A 16 -6.72 3.38 -20.47
C PHE A 16 -5.62 2.92 -21.43
N ASP A 17 -4.44 3.53 -21.28
CA ASP A 17 -3.22 3.02 -21.87
C ASP A 17 -2.71 1.84 -21.05
N ARG A 18 -2.70 0.65 -21.67
CA ARG A 18 -2.27 -0.61 -21.07
C ARG A 18 -0.88 -0.53 -20.46
N ASP A 19 0.07 0.11 -21.14
CA ASP A 19 1.46 0.16 -20.68
C ASP A 19 1.59 1.06 -19.45
N VAL A 20 0.85 2.16 -19.44
CA VAL A 20 0.77 3.07 -18.29
C VAL A 20 0.14 2.35 -17.09
N VAL A 21 -0.99 1.66 -17.27
CA VAL A 21 -1.66 0.92 -16.19
C VAL A 21 -0.73 -0.17 -15.62
N LEU A 22 -0.11 -0.98 -16.48
CA LEU A 22 0.81 -2.04 -16.03
C LEU A 22 2.04 -1.47 -15.32
N ARG A 23 2.53 -0.29 -15.72
CA ARG A 23 3.61 0.41 -15.02
C ARG A 23 3.16 0.93 -13.66
N MET A 24 1.98 1.53 -13.58
CA MET A 24 1.40 2.00 -12.31
C MET A 24 1.18 0.85 -11.32
N VAL A 25 0.66 -0.29 -11.78
CA VAL A 25 0.45 -1.47 -10.92
C VAL A 25 1.77 -2.00 -10.37
N ARG A 26 2.82 -2.08 -11.20
CA ARG A 26 4.17 -2.47 -10.74
C ARG A 26 4.73 -1.49 -9.71
N LEU A 27 4.60 -0.19 -9.94
CA LEU A 27 5.03 0.83 -9.00
C LEU A 27 4.24 0.74 -7.69
N ALA A 28 2.91 0.68 -7.74
CA ALA A 28 2.07 0.51 -6.56
C ALA A 28 2.45 -0.74 -5.75
N GLY A 29 2.77 -1.85 -6.44
CA GLY A 29 3.26 -3.07 -5.82
C GLY A 29 4.59 -2.89 -5.07
N ASN A 30 5.55 -2.18 -5.66
CA ASN A 30 6.84 -1.89 -5.03
C ASN A 30 6.68 -0.90 -3.87
N PHE A 31 5.90 0.17 -4.07
CA PHE A 31 5.61 1.17 -3.04
C PHE A 31 4.90 0.56 -1.85
N ALA A 32 3.96 -0.38 -2.05
CA ALA A 32 3.30 -1.08 -0.96
C ALA A 32 4.32 -1.76 -0.02
N TRP A 33 5.30 -2.47 -0.58
CA TRP A 33 6.36 -3.11 0.20
C TRP A 33 7.27 -2.11 0.90
N ILE A 34 7.64 -1.02 0.22
CA ILE A 34 8.46 0.05 0.82
C ILE A 34 7.75 0.66 2.03
N VAL A 35 6.49 1.05 1.86
CA VAL A 35 5.68 1.65 2.94
C VAL A 35 5.54 0.67 4.10
N LEU A 36 5.21 -0.60 3.82
CA LEU A 36 5.12 -1.62 4.87
C LEU A 36 6.45 -1.78 5.61
N GLY A 37 7.57 -1.83 4.88
CA GLY A 37 8.90 -1.91 5.47
C GLY A 37 9.21 -0.74 6.40
N ILE A 38 8.86 0.50 6.00
CA ILE A 38 9.01 1.69 6.84
C ILE A 38 8.20 1.53 8.14
N TYR A 39 6.92 1.15 8.06
CA TYR A 39 6.09 0.98 9.26
C TYR A 39 6.59 -0.11 10.20
N ILE A 40 7.05 -1.25 9.65
CA ILE A 40 7.67 -2.33 10.45
C ILE A 40 8.92 -1.81 11.14
N PHE A 41 9.80 -1.14 10.40
CA PHE A 41 11.05 -0.59 10.94
C PHE A 41 10.79 0.45 12.04
N THR A 42 9.86 1.38 11.80
CA THR A 42 9.44 2.36 12.81
C THR A 42 8.86 1.69 14.06
N THR A 43 8.03 0.66 13.89
CA THR A 43 7.46 -0.10 15.02
C THR A 43 8.57 -0.78 15.83
N LEU A 44 9.56 -1.38 15.19
CA LEU A 44 10.71 -1.99 15.86
C LEU A 44 11.54 -0.97 16.66
N ILE A 45 11.78 0.21 16.08
CA ILE A 45 12.48 1.30 16.79
C ILE A 45 11.68 1.74 18.01
N SER A 46 10.39 2.05 17.83
CA SER A 46 9.53 2.52 18.92
C SER A 46 9.40 1.48 20.03
N PHE A 47 9.29 0.20 19.68
CA PHE A 47 9.29 -0.91 20.64
C PHE A 47 10.62 -1.04 21.39
N THR A 48 11.75 -0.88 20.70
CA THR A 48 13.07 -0.90 21.32
C THR A 48 13.23 0.26 22.30
N GLN A 49 12.78 1.45 21.92
CA GLN A 49 12.77 2.62 22.81
C GLN A 49 11.89 2.39 24.04
N PHE A 50 10.72 1.78 23.88
CA PHE A 50 9.86 1.41 25.00
C PHE A 50 10.59 0.46 25.97
N MET A 51 11.26 -0.58 25.46
CA MET A 51 12.01 -1.52 26.31
C MET A 51 13.15 -0.83 27.07
N LEU A 52 13.86 0.11 26.43
CA LEU A 52 14.90 0.91 27.10
C LEU A 52 14.31 1.79 28.21
N GLN A 53 13.19 2.47 27.96
CA GLN A 53 12.51 3.32 28.96
C GLN A 53 11.93 2.49 30.11
N PHE A 54 11.46 1.28 29.81
CA PHE A 54 11.01 0.32 30.81
C PHE A 54 12.17 -0.15 31.69
N ALA A 55 13.31 -0.49 31.10
CA ALA A 55 14.51 -0.92 31.82
C ALA A 55 15.13 0.20 32.68
N THR A 56 15.06 1.46 32.24
CA THR A 56 15.55 2.62 33.01
C THR A 56 14.61 3.03 34.15
N GLY A 57 13.45 2.38 34.27
CA GLY A 57 12.50 2.62 35.35
C GLY A 57 11.70 3.91 35.21
N ILE A 58 11.67 4.54 34.04
CA ILE A 58 10.84 5.74 33.76
C ILE A 58 9.36 5.45 34.07
N PHE A 59 8.91 4.22 33.83
CA PHE A 59 7.55 3.78 34.09
C PHE A 59 7.32 3.22 35.51
N ASN A 60 8.34 3.18 36.37
CA ASN A 60 8.26 2.67 37.75
C ASN A 60 8.01 3.79 38.76
N GLN A 61 7.07 4.69 38.47
CA GLN A 61 6.62 5.69 39.45
C GLN A 61 5.70 5.03 40.50
N LYS A 62 5.87 5.42 41.77
CA LYS A 62 5.02 4.96 42.87
C LYS A 62 3.56 5.32 42.60
N GLY A 63 2.68 4.32 42.57
CA GLY A 63 1.24 4.48 42.38
C GLY A 63 0.69 4.04 41.03
N ILE A 64 1.55 3.63 40.08
CA ILE A 64 1.12 3.09 38.78
C ILE A 64 0.52 1.69 38.97
N LEU A 65 -0.69 1.46 38.47
CA LEU A 65 -1.33 0.15 38.42
C LEU A 65 -0.74 -0.68 37.29
N ALA A 66 -0.73 -2.02 37.44
CA ALA A 66 -0.33 -2.92 36.36
C ALA A 66 -1.17 -2.71 35.08
N LEU A 67 -2.41 -2.24 35.23
CA LEU A 67 -3.28 -1.89 34.11
C LEU A 67 -2.75 -0.68 33.31
N ASP A 68 -2.21 0.34 33.99
CA ASP A 68 -1.64 1.54 33.36
C ASP A 68 -0.40 1.18 32.52
N LEU A 69 0.40 0.21 32.99
CA LEU A 69 1.54 -0.32 32.23
C LEU A 69 1.10 -0.98 30.90
N VAL A 70 -0.03 -1.70 30.90
CA VAL A 70 -0.60 -2.28 29.67
C VAL A 70 -1.09 -1.19 28.72
N SER A 71 -1.69 -0.12 29.26
CA SER A 71 -2.10 1.04 28.47
C SER A 71 -0.92 1.73 27.78
N TYR A 72 0.25 1.81 28.43
CA TYR A 72 1.47 2.33 27.78
C TYR A 72 2.01 1.42 26.68
N PHE A 73 1.80 0.12 26.77
CA PHE A 73 2.25 -0.83 25.76
C PHE A 73 1.38 -0.85 24.49
N THR A 74 0.08 -0.60 24.66
CA THR A 74 -0.94 -0.75 23.60
C THR A 74 -0.64 0.05 22.32
N PRO A 75 -0.20 1.33 22.37
CA PRO A 75 0.11 2.12 21.17
C PRO A 75 1.17 1.47 20.26
N TYR A 76 2.18 0.81 20.84
CA TYR A 76 3.26 0.17 20.08
C TYR A 76 2.80 -1.05 19.29
N LEU A 77 1.80 -1.78 19.81
CA LEU A 77 1.19 -2.89 19.09
C LEU A 77 0.34 -2.43 17.91
N ILE A 78 -0.32 -1.27 18.01
CA ILE A 78 -1.20 -0.78 16.95
C ILE A 78 -0.42 -0.01 15.89
N GLN A 79 0.81 0.41 16.18
CA GLN A 79 1.63 1.27 15.32
C GLN A 79 1.93 0.69 13.92
N PHE A 80 1.95 -0.64 13.76
CA PHE A 80 2.16 -1.27 12.45
C PHE A 80 0.88 -1.38 11.61
N VAL A 81 -0.31 -1.21 12.23
CA VAL A 81 -1.61 -1.38 11.57
C VAL A 81 -1.80 -0.44 10.38
N PRO A 82 -1.47 0.87 10.45
CA PRO A 82 -1.54 1.74 9.29
C PRO A 82 -0.67 1.23 8.12
N GLY A 83 0.49 0.65 8.41
CA GLY A 83 1.36 0.04 7.40
C GLY A 83 0.67 -1.11 6.65
N LEU A 84 -0.06 -1.97 7.37
CA LEU A 84 -0.88 -3.01 6.75
C LEU A 84 -2.01 -2.44 5.90
N ILE A 85 -2.70 -1.41 6.40
CA ILE A 85 -3.80 -0.76 5.67
C ILE A 85 -3.28 -0.19 4.35
N TYR A 86 -2.14 0.53 4.36
CA TYR A 86 -1.54 1.05 3.14
C TYR A 86 -1.07 -0.05 2.20
N PHE A 87 -0.48 -1.12 2.73
CA PHE A 87 -0.05 -2.26 1.93
C PHE A 87 -1.20 -2.90 1.18
N PHE A 88 -2.26 -3.29 1.90
CA PHE A 88 -3.43 -3.91 1.29
C PHE A 88 -4.19 -2.93 0.41
N GLY A 89 -4.31 -1.66 0.79
CA GLY A 89 -4.94 -0.62 -0.02
C GLY A 89 -4.27 -0.44 -1.37
N LEU A 90 -2.94 -0.34 -1.41
CA LEU A 90 -2.18 -0.22 -2.67
C LEU A 90 -2.25 -1.48 -3.52
N LYS A 91 -2.21 -2.67 -2.90
CA LYS A 91 -2.38 -3.94 -3.63
C LYS A 91 -3.78 -4.05 -4.23
N LEU A 92 -4.82 -3.70 -3.46
CA LEU A 92 -6.21 -3.73 -3.90
C LEU A 92 -6.45 -2.74 -5.04
N ALA A 93 -5.91 -1.53 -4.94
CA ALA A 93 -5.97 -0.55 -6.02
C ALA A 93 -5.28 -1.07 -7.29
N GLY A 94 -4.11 -1.70 -7.16
CA GLY A 94 -3.40 -2.34 -8.27
C GLY A 94 -4.20 -3.45 -8.95
N TYR A 95 -4.81 -4.36 -8.17
CA TYR A 95 -5.65 -5.42 -8.72
C TYR A 95 -6.93 -4.87 -9.37
N SER A 96 -7.53 -3.84 -8.79
CA SER A 96 -8.73 -3.21 -9.35
C SER A 96 -8.43 -2.61 -10.73
N LEU A 97 -7.27 -1.95 -10.89
CA LEU A 97 -6.81 -1.44 -12.19
C LEU A 97 -6.62 -2.56 -13.23
N LEU A 98 -6.03 -3.69 -12.83
CA LEU A 98 -5.86 -4.84 -13.72
C LEU A 98 -7.21 -5.42 -14.16
N ILE A 99 -8.18 -5.53 -13.26
CA ILE A 99 -9.53 -6.02 -13.59
C ILE A 99 -10.20 -5.10 -14.61
N LEU A 100 -10.11 -3.77 -14.42
CA LEU A 100 -10.68 -2.81 -15.37
C LEU A 100 -10.02 -2.92 -16.75
N LEU A 101 -8.70 -3.10 -16.78
CA LEU A 101 -7.94 -3.29 -18.02
C LEU A 101 -8.35 -4.58 -18.75
N ASP A 102 -8.55 -5.68 -18.03
CA ASP A 102 -9.01 -6.95 -18.62
C ASP A 102 -10.44 -6.83 -19.20
N ILE A 103 -11.33 -6.08 -18.54
CA ILE A 103 -12.68 -5.80 -19.03
C ILE A 103 -12.63 -4.96 -20.31
N GLU A 104 -11.79 -3.91 -20.34
CA GLU A 104 -11.60 -3.06 -21.52
C GLU A 104 -11.07 -3.88 -22.71
N ASP A 105 -10.02 -4.69 -22.50
CA ASP A 105 -9.44 -5.52 -23.55
C ASP A 105 -10.42 -6.57 -24.09
N ASN A 106 -11.25 -7.19 -23.23
CA ASN A 106 -12.30 -8.10 -23.66
C ASN A 106 -13.41 -7.39 -24.45
N THR A 107 -13.76 -6.18 -24.06
CA THR A 107 -14.74 -5.35 -24.76
C THR A 107 -14.22 -4.97 -26.15
N ARG A 108 -12.95 -4.57 -26.27
CA ARG A 108 -12.28 -4.27 -27.55
C ARG A 108 -12.25 -5.47 -28.48
N ARG A 109 -11.92 -6.67 -27.97
CA ARG A 109 -11.91 -7.91 -28.76
C ARG A 109 -13.30 -8.26 -29.29
N THR A 110 -14.33 -8.08 -28.49
CA THR A 110 -15.72 -8.37 -28.88
C THR A 110 -16.22 -7.37 -29.93
N ALA A 111 -15.88 -6.09 -29.77
CA ALA A 111 -16.23 -5.04 -30.73
C ALA A 111 -15.56 -5.23 -32.10
N ARG A 112 -14.35 -5.79 -32.17
CA ARG A 112 -13.65 -6.12 -33.43
C ARG A 112 -14.19 -7.35 -34.17
N LYS A 113 -14.94 -8.23 -33.48
CA LYS A 113 -15.53 -9.44 -34.07
C LYS A 113 -16.90 -9.20 -34.72
N LYS A 114 -17.47 -8.01 -34.50
CA LYS A 114 -18.76 -7.58 -35.03
C LYS A 114 -18.55 -6.67 -36.24
#